data_AF-A0A352Z3V9-F1
#
_entry.id   AF-A0A352Z3V9-F1
#
_cell.length_a   1.000
_cell.length_b   1.000
_cell.length_c   1.000
_cell.angle_alpha   90.00
_cell.angle_beta   90.00
_cell.angle_gamma   90.00
#
_symmetry.space_group_name_H-M   'P 1'
#
loop_
_entity.id
_entity.type
_entity.pdbx_description
1 polymer ?
#
loop_
_entity_poly.entity_id
_entity_poly.type
_entity_poly.pdbx_seq_one_letter_code
_entity_poly.pdbx_strand_id
1 'polypeptide(L)'
;MKFYRNIFRRTTVVYRYIFLLLFLLVISCSPLKIYSDLPEVKAWEPEIEKFTALSLKDHYSQDAIVFAGSSSIRLWKTLADDMKPYNVIQRGYGGAKLSDYGVYAGRIFDPVPGRALVLFIANDITGGEKDKSPEEVKKLFLNIVKIFRKRHPGS
;
A
#
# COMPACT_ATOMS: atom_id res chain seq x y z
N MET A 1 -17.01 -32.21 46.70
CA MET A 1 -16.96 -30.75 46.45
C MET A 1 -15.62 -30.22 45.90
N LYS A 2 -14.45 -30.85 46.17
CA LYS A 2 -13.14 -30.40 45.64
C LYS A 2 -12.91 -30.69 44.13
N PHE A 3 -13.52 -31.74 43.58
CA PHE A 3 -13.34 -32.16 42.18
C PHE A 3 -13.89 -31.15 41.15
N TYR A 4 -15.13 -30.70 41.32
CA TYR A 4 -15.78 -29.70 40.46
C TYR A 4 -15.06 -28.35 40.44
N ARG A 5 -14.48 -27.94 41.58
CA ARG A 5 -13.74 -26.68 41.73
C ARG A 5 -12.43 -26.68 40.92
N ASN A 6 -11.83 -27.84 40.67
CA ASN A 6 -10.63 -27.97 39.84
C ASN A 6 -10.94 -27.93 38.33
N ILE A 7 -12.07 -28.49 37.89
CA ILE A 7 -12.51 -28.42 36.49
C ILE A 7 -12.85 -26.98 36.12
N PHE A 8 -13.63 -26.29 36.96
CA PHE A 8 -14.02 -24.90 36.74
C PHE A 8 -12.81 -23.96 36.66
N ARG A 9 -11.79 -24.17 37.50
CA ARG A 9 -10.56 -23.37 37.53
C ARG A 9 -9.66 -23.61 36.31
N ARG A 10 -9.64 -24.84 35.76
CA ARG A 10 -8.92 -25.16 34.52
C ARG A 10 -9.60 -24.55 33.29
N THR A 11 -10.93 -24.57 33.22
CA THR A 11 -11.66 -23.95 32.10
C THR A 11 -11.51 -22.44 32.09
N THR A 12 -11.57 -21.75 33.24
CA THR A 12 -11.35 -20.28 33.28
C THR A 12 -9.96 -19.88 32.82
N VAL A 13 -8.93 -20.68 33.15
CA VAL A 13 -7.55 -20.45 32.72
C VAL A 13 -7.41 -20.61 31.20
N VAL A 14 -8.03 -21.63 30.61
CA VAL A 14 -8.04 -21.83 29.15
C VAL A 14 -8.75 -20.68 28.43
N TYR A 15 -9.93 -20.25 28.90
CA TYR A 15 -10.62 -19.10 28.31
C TYR A 15 -9.83 -17.80 28.42
N ARG A 16 -9.06 -17.61 29.50
CA ARG A 16 -8.16 -16.45 29.64
C ARG A 16 -7.03 -16.46 28.62
N TYR A 17 -6.45 -17.63 28.33
CA TYR A 17 -5.43 -17.75 27.28
C TYR A 17 -6.01 -17.64 25.87
N ILE A 18 -7.22 -18.16 25.62
CA ILE A 18 -7.94 -17.97 24.35
C ILE A 18 -8.25 -16.48 24.13
N PHE A 19 -8.72 -15.78 25.17
CA PHE A 19 -9.01 -14.35 25.10
C PHE A 19 -7.74 -13.52 24.88
N LEU A 20 -6.62 -13.86 25.54
CA LEU A 20 -5.31 -13.23 25.31
C LEU A 20 -4.76 -13.49 23.90
N LEU A 21 -4.91 -14.71 23.37
CA LEU A 21 -4.54 -15.06 22.00
C LEU A 21 -5.38 -14.32 20.96
N LEU A 22 -6.71 -14.22 21.18
CA LEU A 22 -7.61 -13.45 20.32
C LEU A 22 -7.27 -11.96 20.37
N PHE A 23 -6.93 -11.42 21.54
CA PHE A 23 -6.50 -10.03 21.70
C PHE A 23 -5.18 -9.73 20.98
N LEU A 24 -4.21 -10.66 21.02
CA LEU A 24 -2.94 -10.54 20.30
C LEU A 24 -3.10 -10.64 18.77
N LEU A 25 -4.06 -11.42 18.28
CA LEU A 25 -4.40 -11.51 16.85
C LEU A 25 -4.96 -10.20 16.27
N VAL A 26 -5.58 -9.34 17.10
CA VAL A 26 -6.14 -8.05 16.65
C VAL A 26 -5.07 -6.96 16.49
N ILE A 27 -3.86 -7.14 17.03
CA ILE A 27 -2.75 -6.18 16.93
C ILE A 27 -1.96 -6.39 15.62
N SER A 28 -2.59 -6.87 14.56
CA SER A 28 -2.02 -6.85 13.20
C SER A 28 -1.97 -5.41 12.69
N CYS A 29 -1.01 -4.65 13.20
CA CYS A 29 -0.76 -3.28 12.77
C CYS A 29 -0.16 -3.35 11.35
N SER A 30 -0.76 -2.65 10.39
CA SER A 30 -0.20 -2.55 9.04
C SER A 30 1.25 -2.04 9.13
N PRO A 31 2.23 -2.67 8.46
CA PRO A 31 3.62 -2.20 8.43
C PRO A 31 3.75 -0.75 7.95
N LEU A 32 2.72 -0.22 7.28
CA LEU A 32 2.69 1.14 6.75
C LEU A 32 2.35 2.20 7.80
N LYS A 33 1.74 1.80 8.94
CA LYS A 33 1.30 2.75 9.97
C LYS A 33 2.45 3.51 10.63
N ILE A 34 3.65 2.92 10.63
CA ILE A 34 4.85 3.60 11.13
C ILE A 34 5.27 4.78 10.25
N TYR A 35 4.83 4.83 9.00
CA TYR A 35 5.15 5.90 8.05
C TYR A 35 4.05 6.96 7.95
N SER A 36 2.79 6.62 8.23
CA SER A 36 1.65 7.51 7.96
C SER A 36 1.70 8.86 8.67
N ASP A 37 2.35 8.91 9.84
CA ASP A 37 2.44 10.14 10.63
C ASP A 37 3.69 10.97 10.37
N LEU A 38 4.63 10.46 9.57
CA LEU A 38 5.89 11.14 9.26
C LEU A 38 5.63 12.43 8.44
N PRO A 39 6.23 13.58 8.81
CA PRO A 39 6.07 14.84 8.08
C PRO A 39 6.41 14.72 6.59
N GLU A 40 7.47 13.98 6.24
CA GLU A 40 7.89 13.76 4.85
C GLU A 40 6.90 12.93 4.03
N VAL A 41 6.08 12.09 4.68
CA VAL A 41 4.99 11.36 4.02
C VAL A 41 3.82 12.31 3.83
N LYS A 42 3.40 13.01 4.90
CA LYS A 42 2.29 13.99 4.87
C LYS A 42 2.53 15.13 3.87
N ALA A 43 3.79 15.47 3.57
CA ALA A 43 4.14 16.45 2.57
C ALA A 43 3.62 16.13 1.15
N TRP A 44 3.32 14.86 0.86
CA TRP A 44 2.80 14.42 -0.45
C TRP A 44 1.27 14.55 -0.57
N GLU A 45 0.56 14.88 0.49
CA GLU A 45 -0.91 15.02 0.50
C GLU A 45 -1.46 15.86 -0.68
N PRO A 46 -0.86 17.02 -1.05
CA PRO A 46 -1.36 17.79 -2.19
C PRO A 46 -1.24 17.08 -3.55
N GLU A 47 -0.24 16.22 -3.73
CA GLU A 47 -0.12 15.41 -4.95
C GLU A 47 -1.14 14.27 -4.97
N ILE A 48 -1.43 13.68 -3.80
CA ILE A 48 -2.45 12.63 -3.68
C ILE A 48 -3.84 13.19 -3.96
N GLU A 49 -4.14 14.41 -3.50
CA GLU A 49 -5.40 15.08 -3.82
C GLU A 49 -5.59 15.34 -5.31
N LYS A 50 -4.51 15.61 -6.07
CA LYS A 50 -4.59 15.70 -7.54
C LYS A 50 -5.04 14.38 -8.15
N PHE A 51 -4.55 13.24 -7.66
CA PHE A 51 -5.02 11.94 -8.15
C PHE A 51 -6.49 11.69 -7.80
N THR A 52 -6.91 12.02 -6.58
CA THR A 52 -8.33 11.93 -6.20
C THR A 52 -9.20 12.76 -7.14
N ALA A 53 -8.81 14.01 -7.41
CA ALA A 53 -9.53 14.90 -8.32
C ALA A 53 -9.56 14.37 -9.76
N LEU A 54 -8.43 13.85 -10.27
CA LEU A 54 -8.35 13.24 -11.60
C LEU A 54 -9.25 12.00 -11.69
N SER A 55 -9.26 11.14 -10.67
CA SER A 55 -10.10 9.95 -10.65
C SER A 55 -11.60 10.26 -10.65
N LEU A 56 -12.01 11.42 -10.15
CA LEU A 56 -13.41 11.88 -10.19
C LEU A 56 -13.77 12.54 -11.52
N LYS A 57 -12.80 13.13 -12.21
CA LYS A 57 -13.00 13.89 -13.45
C LYS A 57 -12.91 13.02 -14.71
N ASP A 58 -11.96 12.09 -14.74
CA ASP A 58 -11.62 11.33 -15.94
C ASP A 58 -12.38 9.99 -16.00
N HIS A 59 -12.67 9.55 -17.22
CA HIS A 59 -13.16 8.19 -17.47
C HIS A 59 -12.02 7.32 -17.98
N TYR A 60 -11.61 6.33 -17.18
CA TYR A 60 -10.57 5.38 -17.56
C TYR A 60 -11.16 4.08 -18.10
N SER A 61 -10.49 3.50 -19.10
CA SER A 61 -10.86 2.19 -19.62
C SER A 61 -10.66 1.09 -18.57
N GLN A 62 -11.54 0.10 -18.56
CA GLN A 62 -11.46 -1.04 -17.64
C GLN A 62 -10.21 -1.90 -17.85
N ASP A 63 -9.66 -1.89 -19.07
CA ASP A 63 -8.46 -2.64 -19.46
C ASP A 63 -7.16 -1.82 -19.31
N ALA A 64 -7.20 -0.68 -18.63
CA ALA A 64 -6.04 0.18 -18.52
C ALA A 64 -4.90 -0.45 -17.68
N ILE A 65 -3.66 -0.11 -18.03
CA ILE A 65 -2.46 -0.42 -17.25
C ILE A 65 -2.15 0.77 -16.35
N VAL A 66 -2.04 0.55 -15.04
CA VAL A 66 -1.68 1.60 -14.09
C VAL A 66 -0.16 1.70 -14.02
N PHE A 67 0.38 2.86 -14.40
CA PHE A 67 1.78 3.21 -14.25
C PHE A 67 1.95 4.05 -12.97
N ALA A 68 2.50 3.43 -11.95
CA ALA A 68 2.66 3.94 -10.59
C ALA A 68 4.14 4.19 -10.30
N GLY A 69 4.48 5.31 -9.67
CA GLY A 69 5.89 5.51 -9.32
C GLY A 69 6.35 6.89 -8.94
N SER A 70 7.66 7.08 -9.06
CA SER A 70 8.32 8.36 -8.76
C SER A 70 8.44 9.27 -10.00
N SER A 71 9.49 10.10 -10.06
CA SER A 71 9.75 11.02 -11.17
C SER A 71 9.85 10.34 -12.53
N SER A 72 10.41 9.13 -12.62
CA SER A 72 10.51 8.39 -13.89
C SER A 72 9.14 8.10 -14.49
N ILE A 73 8.13 7.84 -13.65
CA ILE A 73 6.75 7.71 -14.12
C ILE A 73 6.14 9.08 -14.31
N ARG A 74 6.20 9.99 -13.32
CA ARG A 74 5.56 11.32 -13.39
C ARG A 74 5.97 12.13 -14.63
N LEU A 75 7.23 12.07 -15.02
CA LEU A 75 7.80 12.88 -16.09
C LEU A 75 7.69 12.23 -17.47
N TRP A 76 7.12 11.03 -17.57
CA TRP A 76 6.91 10.34 -18.83
C TRP A 76 5.73 10.97 -19.59
N LYS A 77 5.99 12.13 -20.23
CA LYS A 77 4.96 12.94 -20.90
C LYS A 77 4.30 12.22 -22.09
N THR A 78 5.02 11.31 -22.72
CA THR A 78 4.58 10.55 -23.90
C THR A 78 4.03 9.16 -23.56
N LEU A 79 3.81 8.84 -22.28
CA LEU A 79 3.44 7.49 -21.82
C LEU A 79 2.24 6.90 -22.59
N ALA A 80 1.19 7.71 -22.83
CA ALA A 80 0.00 7.26 -23.54
C ALA A 80 0.27 6.94 -25.02
N ASP A 81 1.19 7.65 -25.66
CA ASP A 81 1.58 7.38 -27.06
C ASP A 81 2.52 6.18 -27.15
N ASP A 82 3.50 6.10 -26.24
CA ASP A 82 4.52 5.05 -26.21
C ASP A 82 3.93 3.67 -25.88
N MET A 83 2.79 3.63 -25.18
CA MET A 83 2.12 2.39 -24.78
C MET A 83 0.99 1.98 -25.72
N LYS A 84 0.75 2.69 -26.84
CA LYS A 84 -0.25 2.27 -27.83
C LYS A 84 -0.01 0.82 -28.28
N PRO A 85 -1.06 -0.01 -28.42
CA PRO A 85 -2.49 0.35 -28.36
C PRO A 85 -3.10 0.28 -26.96
N TYR A 86 -2.33 0.14 -25.88
CA TYR A 86 -2.85 -0.02 -24.53
C TYR A 86 -3.32 1.30 -23.91
N ASN A 87 -4.47 1.24 -23.22
CA ASN A 87 -4.91 2.32 -22.34
C ASN A 87 -4.03 2.37 -21.08
N VAL A 88 -3.66 3.56 -20.62
CA VAL A 88 -2.78 3.74 -19.47
C VAL A 88 -3.29 4.79 -18.51
N ILE A 89 -2.98 4.61 -17.22
CA ILE A 89 -3.26 5.60 -16.16
C ILE A 89 -1.94 5.93 -15.48
N GLN A 90 -1.56 7.21 -15.53
CA GLN A 90 -0.34 7.70 -14.90
C GLN A 90 -0.61 8.15 -13.46
N ARG A 91 0.10 7.53 -12.51
CA ARG A 91 -0.02 7.76 -11.06
C ARG A 91 1.35 8.02 -10.44
N GLY A 92 2.21 8.78 -11.11
CA GLY A 92 3.55 9.11 -10.60
C GLY A 92 3.63 10.48 -9.90
N TYR A 93 4.31 10.58 -8.76
CA TYR A 93 4.69 11.87 -8.14
C TYR A 93 6.19 12.00 -7.88
N GLY A 94 6.71 13.23 -7.79
CA GLY A 94 8.15 13.46 -7.60
C GLY A 94 8.60 12.98 -6.24
N GLY A 95 9.83 12.49 -6.09
CA GLY A 95 10.40 12.15 -4.77
C GLY A 95 9.78 10.94 -4.05
N ALA A 96 8.75 10.28 -4.63
CA ALA A 96 8.10 9.14 -4.02
C ALA A 96 9.08 8.05 -3.57
N LYS A 97 8.87 7.53 -2.35
CA LYS A 97 9.53 6.34 -1.79
C LYS A 97 8.48 5.27 -1.54
N LEU A 98 8.86 4.00 -1.52
CA LEU A 98 7.93 2.90 -1.26
C LEU A 98 7.19 3.04 0.07
N SER A 99 7.81 3.72 1.05
CA SER A 99 7.17 4.02 2.35
C SER A 99 6.00 5.00 2.23
N ASP A 100 6.18 6.15 1.58
CA ASP A 100 5.09 7.11 1.38
C ASP A 100 4.06 6.59 0.38
N TYR A 101 4.53 5.99 -0.71
CA TYR A 101 3.66 5.44 -1.74
C TYR A 101 2.79 4.31 -1.19
N GLY A 102 3.35 3.46 -0.32
CA GLY A 102 2.59 2.44 0.39
C GLY A 102 1.45 3.01 1.24
N VAL A 103 1.70 4.08 1.98
CA VAL A 103 0.67 4.77 2.79
C VAL A 103 -0.47 5.26 1.91
N TYR A 104 -0.15 5.85 0.77
CA TYR A 104 -1.14 6.43 -0.14
C TYR A 104 -1.69 5.50 -1.21
N ALA A 105 -1.11 4.30 -1.38
CA ALA A 105 -1.44 3.38 -2.47
C ALA A 105 -2.94 3.11 -2.55
N GLY A 106 -3.65 3.13 -1.43
CA GLY A 106 -5.09 2.98 -1.43
C GLY A 106 -5.85 4.10 -2.15
N ARG A 107 -5.48 5.36 -1.91
CA ARG A 107 -6.06 6.53 -2.59
C ARG A 107 -5.53 6.73 -3.99
N ILE A 108 -4.33 6.24 -4.27
CA ILE A 108 -3.73 6.29 -5.61
C ILE A 108 -4.45 5.33 -6.55
N PHE A 109 -4.81 4.14 -6.05
CA PHE A 109 -5.41 3.07 -6.85
C PHE A 109 -6.94 3.05 -6.83
N ASP A 110 -7.62 3.74 -5.90
CA ASP A 110 -9.07 3.89 -5.92
C ASP A 110 -9.50 5.27 -6.45
N PRO A 111 -10.64 5.38 -7.13
CA PRO A 111 -11.50 4.33 -7.69
C PRO A 111 -11.10 3.89 -9.11
N VAL A 112 -9.84 4.03 -9.52
CA VAL A 112 -9.45 3.76 -10.91
C VAL A 112 -9.49 2.27 -11.24
N PRO A 113 -9.81 1.87 -12.49
CA PRO A 113 -9.63 0.50 -12.94
C PRO A 113 -8.15 0.19 -13.22
N GLY A 114 -7.85 -1.10 -13.41
CA GLY A 114 -6.50 -1.54 -13.71
C GLY A 114 -6.44 -3.05 -13.94
N ARG A 115 -6.03 -3.46 -15.15
CA ARG A 115 -5.77 -4.88 -15.46
C ARG A 115 -4.34 -5.32 -15.12
N ALA A 116 -3.45 -4.35 -14.97
CA ALA A 116 -2.03 -4.58 -14.69
C ALA A 116 -1.42 -3.36 -13.99
N LEU A 117 -0.35 -3.60 -13.24
CA LEU A 117 0.43 -2.58 -12.55
C LEU A 117 1.87 -2.57 -13.07
N VAL A 118 2.33 -1.40 -13.51
CA VAL A 118 3.75 -1.10 -13.67
C VAL A 118 4.15 -0.19 -12.51
N LEU A 119 5.02 -0.67 -11.62
CA LEU A 119 5.48 0.07 -10.45
C LEU A 119 6.98 0.35 -10.56
N PHE A 120 7.36 1.64 -10.54
CA PHE A 120 8.76 2.06 -10.54
C PHE A 120 9.04 3.15 -9.51
N ILE A 121 9.74 2.80 -8.43
CA ILE A 121 10.15 3.71 -7.36
C ILE A 121 11.59 3.41 -6.99
N ALA A 122 12.44 4.43 -7.00
CA ALA A 122 13.89 4.29 -6.79
C ALA A 122 14.46 5.21 -5.68
N ASN A 123 13.66 6.10 -5.10
CA ASN A 123 14.17 7.09 -4.13
C ASN A 123 14.41 6.53 -2.72
N ASP A 124 14.17 5.23 -2.49
CA ASP A 124 14.49 4.54 -1.23
C ASP A 124 15.99 4.29 -1.05
N ILE A 125 16.78 4.38 -2.13
CA ILE A 125 18.22 4.13 -2.15
C ILE A 125 18.94 5.43 -2.52
N THR A 126 19.70 5.98 -1.58
CA THR A 126 20.47 7.23 -1.72
C THR A 126 21.98 7.00 -1.54
N GLY A 127 22.39 5.81 -1.11
CA GLY A 127 23.75 5.48 -0.71
C GLY A 127 24.10 5.91 0.72
N GLY A 128 23.10 6.30 1.51
CA GLY A 128 23.29 6.77 2.90
C GLY A 128 22.90 5.73 3.95
N GLU A 129 23.34 5.94 5.19
CA GLU A 129 23.05 5.05 6.33
C GLU A 129 21.55 4.90 6.65
N LYS A 130 20.71 5.80 6.13
CA LYS A 130 19.25 5.81 6.31
C LYS A 130 18.50 5.06 5.21
N ASP A 131 19.21 4.48 4.25
CA ASP A 131 18.58 3.65 3.22
C ASP A 131 17.93 2.43 3.87
N LYS A 132 16.79 2.03 3.29
CA LYS A 132 16.09 0.82 3.74
C LYS A 132 16.89 -0.41 3.33
N SER A 133 16.90 -1.43 4.18
CA SER A 133 17.43 -2.75 3.81
C SER A 133 16.66 -3.35 2.62
N PRO A 134 17.28 -4.26 1.85
CA PRO A 134 16.58 -4.99 0.79
C PRO A 134 15.29 -5.69 1.28
N GLU A 135 15.29 -6.20 2.50
CA GLU A 135 14.13 -6.83 3.14
C GLU A 135 12.99 -5.84 3.40
N GLU A 136 13.31 -4.63 3.88
CA GLU A 136 12.32 -3.56 4.08
C GLU A 136 11.72 -3.09 2.76
N VAL A 137 12.57 -2.88 1.74
CA VAL A 137 12.16 -2.55 0.37
C VAL A 137 11.20 -3.61 -0.17
N LYS A 138 11.57 -4.90 -0.07
CA LYS A 138 10.72 -6.02 -0.48
C LYS A 138 9.37 -6.02 0.24
N LYS A 139 9.36 -5.80 1.57
CA LYS A 139 8.12 -5.76 2.36
C LYS A 139 7.21 -4.62 1.90
N LEU A 140 7.75 -3.43 1.66
CA LEU A 140 6.95 -2.29 1.19
C LEU A 140 6.39 -2.52 -0.20
N PHE A 141 7.21 -3.02 -1.13
CA PHE A 141 6.79 -3.42 -2.46
C PHE A 141 5.63 -4.41 -2.41
N LEU A 142 5.76 -5.49 -1.62
CA LEU A 142 4.70 -6.50 -1.50
C LEU A 142 3.42 -5.93 -0.89
N ASN A 143 3.51 -4.97 0.04
CA ASN A 143 2.33 -4.29 0.57
C ASN A 143 1.61 -3.48 -0.52
N ILE A 144 2.33 -2.73 -1.35
CA ILE A 144 1.74 -1.97 -2.46
C ILE A 144 1.07 -2.92 -3.46
N VAL A 145 1.74 -3.99 -3.87
CA VAL A 145 1.17 -4.99 -4.78
C VAL A 145 -0.08 -5.64 -4.18
N LYS A 146 -0.06 -5.98 -2.89
CA LYS A 146 -1.23 -6.53 -2.19
C LYS A 146 -2.40 -5.54 -2.18
N ILE A 147 -2.13 -4.26 -1.92
CA ILE A 147 -3.12 -3.18 -1.93
C ILE A 147 -3.73 -3.03 -3.33
N PHE A 148 -2.91 -3.10 -4.39
CA PHE A 148 -3.37 -3.05 -5.78
C PHE A 148 -4.26 -4.25 -6.12
N ARG A 149 -3.80 -5.49 -5.89
CA ARG A 149 -4.56 -6.72 -6.18
C ARG A 149 -5.87 -6.83 -5.40
N LYS A 150 -5.91 -6.31 -4.17
CA LYS A 150 -7.14 -6.27 -3.38
C LYS A 150 -8.22 -5.41 -4.06
N ARG A 151 -7.82 -4.34 -4.75
CA ARG A 151 -8.71 -3.41 -5.46
C ARG A 151 -9.03 -3.85 -6.88
N HIS A 152 -8.13 -4.61 -7.48
CA HIS A 152 -8.21 -5.09 -8.85
C HIS A 152 -8.18 -6.63 -8.87
N PRO A 153 -9.25 -7.32 -8.46
CA PRO A 153 -9.29 -8.78 -8.53
C PRO A 153 -9.11 -9.24 -9.99
N GLY A 154 -8.14 -10.12 -10.24
CA GLY A 154 -7.84 -10.65 -11.58
C GLY A 154 -6.69 -9.96 -12.32
N SER A 155 -6.11 -8.90 -11.74
CA SER A 155 -4.82 -8.32 -12.17
C SER A 155 -3.61 -9.05 -11.57
#